data_AF-A0A135VXA4-F1
#
_entry.id   AF-A0A135VXA4-F1
#
_cell.length_a   1.000
_cell.length_b   1.000
_cell.length_c   1.000
_cell.angle_alpha   90.00
_cell.angle_beta   90.00
_cell.angle_gamma   90.00
#
_symmetry.space_group_name_H-M   'P 1'
#
loop_
_entity.id
_entity.type
_entity.pdbx_description
1 polymer ?
#
loop_
_entity_poly.entity_id
_entity_poly.type
_entity_poly.pdbx_seq_one_letter_code
_entity_poly.pdbx_strand_id
1 'polypeptide(L)'
;MELSIAFFVTGIAVLAFTIWRIYRFRIYSNFVSNLCDTYQCNDIDLSGNTLYTDCISHTWTLNNIIRKKHSRLGNRFQDLMFHDTFITTIWFSLILGIGVLIFGAVVVYSIQIAGILLVIFIIGAFASLGSGEVKISEDLLSMLYCHKIEDLSTQDYTYASIALGSIKKWISISIIVGSSMVVFSPWGELAPTVVGWIVSIITVYMIWYPTIFLAEFSAPIAVLYLIAAWPALILALIFGIRKVRKSNVEMVEPTLQV
;
A
#
# COMPACT_ATOMS: atom_id res chain seq x y z
N MET A 1 17.32 14.72 17.88
CA MET A 1 16.39 15.76 17.35
C MET A 1 16.03 15.56 15.88
N GLU A 2 16.92 14.98 15.07
CA GLU A 2 16.73 14.79 13.63
C GLU A 2 15.50 13.96 13.25
N LEU A 3 15.23 12.87 13.99
CA LEU A 3 14.08 12.00 13.73
C LEU A 3 12.74 12.70 13.98
N SER A 4 12.64 13.49 15.06
CA SER A 4 11.46 14.27 15.37
C SER A 4 11.16 15.31 14.29
N ILE A 5 12.19 16.00 13.81
CA ILE A 5 12.09 16.94 12.67
C ILE A 5 11.65 16.20 11.40
N ALA A 6 12.23 15.04 11.12
CA ALA A 6 11.86 14.26 9.95
C ALA A 6 10.40 13.82 9.97
N PHE A 7 9.91 13.24 11.08
CA PHE A 7 8.49 12.89 11.25
C PHE A 7 7.57 14.10 11.01
N PHE A 8 7.94 15.25 11.57
CA PHE A 8 7.17 16.47 11.43
C PHE A 8 7.13 16.96 9.97
N VAL A 9 8.29 17.06 9.32
CA VAL A 9 8.42 17.51 7.92
C VAL A 9 7.72 16.57 6.96
N THR A 10 7.89 15.24 7.12
CA THR A 10 7.18 14.27 6.28
C THR A 10 5.69 14.29 6.53
N GLY A 11 5.25 14.42 7.79
CA GLY A 11 3.84 14.54 8.14
C GLY A 11 3.19 15.76 7.50
N ILE A 12 3.84 16.93 7.58
CA ILE A 12 3.37 18.15 6.91
C ILE A 12 3.34 17.97 5.39
N ALA A 13 4.37 17.40 4.78
CA ALA A 13 4.40 17.18 3.35
C ALA A 13 3.25 16.28 2.87
N VAL A 14 2.97 15.19 3.61
CA VAL A 14 1.82 14.30 3.34
C VAL A 14 0.51 15.08 3.48
N LEU A 15 0.34 15.86 4.54
CA LEU A 15 -0.89 16.65 4.74
C LEU A 15 -1.06 17.71 3.66
N ALA A 16 -0.01 18.43 3.26
CA ALA A 16 -0.05 19.42 2.19
C ALA A 16 -0.45 18.78 0.86
N PHE A 17 0.13 17.63 0.52
CA PHE A 17 -0.25 16.88 -0.68
C PHE A 17 -1.70 16.38 -0.61
N THR A 18 -2.14 15.97 0.58
CA THR A 18 -3.52 15.52 0.81
C THR A 18 -4.52 16.67 0.67
N ILE A 19 -4.20 17.87 1.16
CA ILE A 19 -5.02 19.08 0.99
C ILE A 19 -5.13 19.43 -0.50
N TRP A 20 -4.03 19.37 -1.25
CA TRP A 20 -4.06 19.57 -2.70
C TRP A 20 -4.93 18.52 -3.41
N ARG A 21 -4.86 17.25 -3.00
CA ARG A 21 -5.72 16.18 -3.52
C ARG A 21 -7.20 16.39 -3.17
N ILE A 22 -7.51 16.91 -1.97
CA ILE A 22 -8.88 17.31 -1.56
C ILE A 22 -9.42 18.40 -2.48
N TYR A 23 -8.60 19.38 -2.85
CA TYR A 23 -9.01 20.43 -3.80
C TYR A 23 -9.41 19.83 -5.16
N ARG A 24 -8.59 18.94 -5.73
CA ARG A 24 -8.94 18.22 -6.97
C ARG A 24 -10.19 17.35 -6.81
N PHE A 25 -10.30 16.65 -5.69
CA PHE A 25 -11.47 15.82 -5.39
C PHE A 25 -12.76 16.64 -5.40
N ARG A 26 -12.78 17.87 -4.88
CA ARG A 26 -13.96 18.75 -4.94
C ARG A 26 -14.37 19.09 -6.37
N ILE A 27 -13.40 19.37 -7.25
CA ILE A 27 -13.66 19.64 -8.67
C ILE A 27 -14.33 18.42 -9.32
N TYR A 28 -13.75 17.23 -9.14
CA TYR A 28 -14.32 16.00 -9.68
C TYR A 28 -15.66 15.63 -9.06
N SER A 29 -15.85 15.88 -7.76
CA SER A 29 -17.13 15.65 -7.08
C SER A 29 -18.24 16.51 -7.65
N ASN A 30 -17.96 17.78 -7.94
CA ASN A 30 -18.93 18.67 -8.58
C ASN A 30 -19.25 18.20 -10.00
N PHE A 31 -18.24 17.77 -10.76
CA PHE A 31 -18.46 17.20 -12.10
C PHE A 31 -19.35 15.95 -12.06
N VAL A 32 -19.08 15.02 -11.14
CA VAL A 32 -19.89 13.78 -10.98
C VAL A 32 -21.31 14.11 -10.52
N SER A 33 -21.48 15.09 -9.63
CA SER A 33 -22.81 15.58 -9.23
C SER A 33 -23.59 16.15 -10.41
N ASN A 34 -22.96 17.01 -11.22
CA ASN A 34 -23.59 17.59 -12.40
C ASN A 34 -23.96 16.52 -13.44
N LEU A 35 -23.10 15.51 -13.60
CA LEU A 35 -23.42 14.35 -14.45
C LEU A 35 -24.68 13.65 -13.95
N CYS A 36 -24.84 13.59 -12.63
CA CYS A 36 -25.98 12.91 -12.05
C CYS A 36 -27.29 13.65 -12.17
N ASP A 37 -27.25 14.96 -11.96
CA ASP A 37 -28.41 15.82 -12.16
C ASP A 37 -28.88 15.78 -13.62
N THR A 38 -27.95 15.63 -14.57
CA THR A 38 -28.25 15.55 -16.01
C THR A 38 -28.90 14.23 -16.41
N TYR A 39 -28.46 13.11 -15.83
CA TYR A 39 -28.84 11.76 -16.25
C TYR A 39 -29.77 11.02 -15.27
N GLN A 40 -30.21 11.66 -14.18
CA GLN A 40 -31.15 11.13 -13.18
C GLN A 40 -30.74 9.76 -12.61
N CYS A 41 -29.61 9.69 -11.89
CA CYS A 41 -29.00 8.41 -11.46
C CYS A 41 -29.68 7.66 -10.31
N ASN A 42 -30.85 8.09 -9.84
CA ASN A 42 -31.44 7.57 -8.60
C ASN A 42 -31.70 6.04 -8.63
N ASP A 43 -31.82 5.44 -9.82
CA ASP A 43 -32.04 4.00 -10.02
C ASP A 43 -30.81 3.24 -10.56
N ILE A 44 -29.62 3.85 -10.60
CA ILE A 44 -28.41 3.18 -11.13
C ILE A 44 -27.74 2.34 -10.03
N ASP A 45 -27.64 1.04 -10.26
CA ASP A 45 -26.98 0.11 -9.34
C ASP A 45 -25.45 0.34 -9.27
N LEU A 46 -24.98 0.81 -8.13
CA LEU A 46 -23.57 1.04 -7.83
C LEU A 46 -22.89 -0.18 -7.17
N SER A 47 -23.60 -1.29 -6.96
CA SER A 47 -23.11 -2.47 -6.24
C SER A 47 -22.02 -3.26 -6.99
N GLY A 48 -21.83 -2.99 -8.29
CA GLY A 48 -20.86 -3.70 -9.13
C GLY A 48 -21.33 -5.07 -9.61
N ASN A 49 -22.59 -5.45 -9.36
CA ASN A 49 -23.20 -6.68 -9.90
C ASN A 49 -23.66 -6.54 -11.36
N THR A 50 -23.83 -5.31 -11.82
CA THR A 50 -24.26 -4.97 -13.18
C THR A 50 -23.06 -4.71 -14.08
N LEU A 51 -22.96 -5.47 -15.18
CA LEU A 51 -21.96 -5.26 -16.22
C LEU A 51 -22.38 -4.11 -17.12
N TYR A 52 -21.77 -2.94 -16.94
CA TYR A 52 -21.95 -1.80 -17.82
C TYR A 52 -21.00 -1.92 -19.03
N THR A 53 -21.57 -2.20 -20.20
CA THR A 53 -20.84 -2.33 -21.47
C THR A 53 -21.26 -1.20 -22.43
N ASP A 54 -20.33 -0.78 -23.30
CA ASP A 54 -20.52 0.23 -24.35
C ASP A 54 -20.46 1.72 -23.92
N CYS A 55 -19.58 2.05 -22.97
CA CYS A 55 -19.28 3.44 -22.59
C CYS A 55 -17.80 3.84 -22.77
N ILE A 56 -17.53 5.15 -22.79
CA ILE A 56 -16.20 5.72 -23.00
C ILE A 56 -15.27 5.29 -21.85
N SER A 57 -15.78 5.31 -20.62
CA SER A 57 -15.08 4.82 -19.43
C SER A 57 -14.75 3.33 -19.53
N HIS A 58 -15.68 2.46 -19.97
CA HIS A 58 -15.40 1.03 -20.18
C HIS A 58 -14.31 0.80 -21.22
N THR A 59 -14.36 1.49 -22.37
CA THR A 59 -13.35 1.40 -23.44
C THR A 59 -11.97 1.86 -22.96
N TRP A 60 -11.92 2.97 -22.20
CA TRP A 60 -10.68 3.46 -21.59
C TRP A 60 -10.13 2.46 -20.57
N THR A 61 -10.99 1.87 -19.73
CA THR A 61 -10.64 0.90 -18.69
C THR A 61 -10.08 -0.37 -19.31
N LEU A 62 -10.70 -0.88 -20.39
CA LEU A 62 -10.16 -2.01 -21.17
C LEU A 62 -8.78 -1.70 -21.76
N ASN A 63 -8.60 -0.50 -22.32
CA ASN A 63 -7.34 -0.13 -22.97
C ASN A 63 -6.21 0.21 -21.98
N ASN A 64 -6.53 0.74 -20.78
CA ASN A 64 -5.53 1.20 -19.81
C ASN A 64 -5.33 0.31 -18.59
N ILE A 65 -6.28 -0.56 -18.24
CA ILE A 65 -6.16 -1.48 -17.10
C ILE A 65 -6.00 -2.92 -17.58
N ILE A 66 -6.86 -3.38 -18.50
CA ILE A 66 -6.90 -4.77 -18.94
C ILE A 66 -5.83 -5.04 -20.01
N ARG A 67 -5.66 -4.13 -20.98
CA ARG A 67 -4.63 -4.24 -22.04
C ARG A 67 -3.24 -3.76 -21.64
N LYS A 68 -3.10 -2.87 -20.66
CA LYS A 68 -1.80 -2.62 -19.99
C LYS A 68 -1.54 -3.66 -18.90
N LYS A 69 -1.65 -4.95 -19.25
CA LYS A 69 -1.20 -6.01 -18.34
C LYS A 69 0.31 -6.16 -18.49
N HIS A 70 0.96 -5.87 -17.36
CA HIS A 70 2.38 -5.99 -17.05
C HIS A 70 3.25 -4.81 -17.50
N SER A 71 3.70 -4.05 -16.49
CA SER A 71 4.94 -3.27 -16.55
C SER A 71 5.98 -4.03 -17.39
N ARG A 72 6.73 -3.36 -18.28
CA ARG A 72 7.82 -3.98 -19.05
C ARG A 72 8.78 -4.80 -18.18
N LEU A 73 8.89 -4.46 -16.89
CA LEU A 73 9.61 -5.24 -15.89
C LEU A 73 8.91 -6.56 -15.53
N GLY A 74 7.58 -6.55 -15.34
CA GLY A 74 6.79 -7.75 -14.99
C GLY A 74 6.72 -8.79 -16.12
N ASN A 75 6.57 -8.38 -17.37
CA ASN A 75 6.64 -9.31 -18.51
C ASN A 75 8.06 -9.87 -18.68
N ARG A 76 9.10 -9.04 -18.52
CA ARG A 76 10.50 -9.55 -18.48
C ARG A 76 10.73 -10.50 -17.31
N PHE A 77 10.11 -10.25 -16.16
CA PHE A 77 10.23 -11.09 -14.97
C PHE A 77 9.53 -12.44 -15.14
N GLN A 78 8.34 -12.42 -15.72
CA GLN A 78 7.59 -13.63 -16.05
C GLN A 78 8.29 -14.42 -17.16
N ASP A 79 8.79 -13.78 -18.22
CA ASP A 79 9.60 -14.46 -19.25
C ASP A 79 10.88 -15.08 -18.67
N LEU A 80 11.59 -14.36 -17.79
CA LEU A 80 12.79 -14.89 -17.12
C LEU A 80 12.48 -16.07 -16.19
N MET A 81 11.37 -16.04 -15.45
CA MET A 81 10.96 -17.18 -14.63
C MET A 81 10.50 -18.38 -15.46
N PHE A 82 9.85 -18.14 -16.60
CA PHE A 82 9.28 -19.22 -17.42
C PHE A 82 10.36 -19.99 -18.20
N HIS A 83 11.44 -19.33 -18.60
CA HIS A 83 12.52 -19.97 -19.38
C HIS A 83 13.66 -20.52 -18.53
N ASP A 84 13.95 -19.93 -17.35
CA ASP A 84 15.19 -20.23 -16.60
C ASP A 84 15.00 -20.22 -15.07
N THR A 85 13.88 -20.76 -14.57
CA THR A 85 13.49 -20.78 -13.14
C THR A 85 14.64 -21.04 -12.17
N PHE A 86 15.54 -21.97 -12.49
CA PHE A 86 16.67 -22.34 -11.62
C PHE A 86 17.73 -21.23 -11.54
N ILE A 87 18.10 -20.64 -12.68
CA ILE A 87 19.08 -19.57 -12.78
C ILE A 87 18.51 -18.27 -12.20
N THR A 88 17.23 -17.96 -12.44
CA THR A 88 16.58 -16.78 -11.85
C THR A 88 16.52 -16.88 -10.34
N THR A 89 16.23 -18.06 -9.79
CA THR A 89 16.14 -18.27 -8.33
C THR A 89 17.52 -18.14 -7.67
N ILE A 90 18.58 -18.64 -8.31
CA ILE A 90 19.97 -18.48 -7.85
C ILE A 90 20.41 -17.01 -7.92
N TRP A 91 20.11 -16.30 -9.00
CA TRP A 91 20.41 -14.87 -9.10
C TRP A 91 19.63 -14.05 -8.06
N PHE A 92 18.36 -14.38 -7.82
CA PHE A 92 17.56 -13.72 -6.79
C PHE A 92 18.08 -13.99 -5.39
N SER A 93 18.43 -15.23 -5.07
CA SER A 93 18.99 -15.57 -3.75
C SER A 93 20.37 -14.95 -3.54
N LEU A 94 21.16 -14.78 -4.61
CA LEU A 94 22.47 -14.14 -4.56
C LEU A 94 22.34 -12.61 -4.43
N ILE A 95 21.44 -11.97 -5.17
CA ILE A 95 21.15 -10.52 -5.04
C ILE A 95 20.53 -10.22 -3.67
N LEU A 96 19.59 -11.05 -3.20
CA LEU A 96 19.01 -10.91 -1.86
C LEU A 96 20.04 -11.21 -0.78
N GLY A 97 20.90 -12.22 -0.96
CA GLY A 97 21.94 -12.58 0.00
C GLY A 97 23.03 -11.52 0.12
N ILE A 98 23.50 -10.99 -1.01
CA ILE A 98 24.41 -9.83 -1.05
C ILE A 98 23.70 -8.58 -0.53
N GLY A 99 22.41 -8.40 -0.84
CA GLY A 99 21.58 -7.33 -0.30
C GLY A 99 21.47 -7.39 1.21
N VAL A 100 21.30 -8.57 1.80
CA VAL A 100 21.26 -8.81 3.24
C VAL A 100 22.63 -8.64 3.88
N LEU A 101 23.72 -9.00 3.20
CA LEU A 101 25.09 -8.79 3.70
C LEU A 101 25.53 -7.32 3.62
N ILE A 102 25.19 -6.62 2.54
CA ILE A 102 25.42 -5.18 2.40
C ILE A 102 24.52 -4.45 3.41
N PHE A 103 23.24 -4.80 3.50
CA PHE A 103 22.33 -4.26 4.51
C PHE A 103 22.84 -4.54 5.93
N GLY A 104 23.33 -5.75 6.21
CA GLY A 104 23.95 -6.11 7.48
C GLY A 104 25.23 -5.33 7.77
N ALA A 105 26.11 -5.15 6.79
CA ALA A 105 27.34 -4.37 6.92
C ALA A 105 27.05 -2.86 7.08
N VAL A 106 26.05 -2.35 6.38
CA VAL A 106 25.52 -0.97 6.45
C VAL A 106 24.83 -0.72 7.80
N VAL A 107 24.11 -1.71 8.33
CA VAL A 107 23.51 -1.71 9.68
C VAL A 107 24.59 -1.72 10.77
N VAL A 108 25.70 -2.44 10.57
CA VAL A 108 26.80 -2.56 11.55
C VAL A 108 27.65 -1.29 11.65
N TYR A 109 27.76 -0.47 10.60
CA TYR A 109 28.73 0.64 10.58
C TYR A 109 28.18 2.07 10.72
N SER A 110 26.88 2.36 10.56
CA SER A 110 26.42 3.77 10.74
C SER A 110 24.93 4.05 11.04
N ILE A 111 24.02 3.07 11.16
CA ILE A 111 22.60 3.34 10.77
C ILE A 111 21.53 2.86 11.77
N GLN A 112 21.41 3.50 12.93
CA GLN A 112 20.09 3.54 13.62
C GLN A 112 19.25 4.71 13.10
N ILE A 113 19.86 5.90 12.96
CA ILE A 113 19.14 7.12 12.61
C ILE A 113 18.80 7.17 11.10
N ALA A 114 19.77 6.88 10.20
CA ALA A 114 19.54 7.01 8.76
C ALA A 114 18.55 5.99 8.16
N GLY A 115 18.42 4.80 8.77
CA GLY A 115 17.56 3.72 8.28
C GLY A 115 16.11 3.99 8.66
N ILE A 116 15.89 4.47 9.87
CA ILE A 116 14.57 4.87 10.33
C ILE A 116 14.11 6.13 9.60
N LEU A 117 15.01 7.09 9.36
CA LEU A 117 14.73 8.22 8.47
C LEU A 117 14.26 7.77 7.09
N LEU A 118 14.99 6.85 6.45
CA LEU A 118 14.62 6.31 5.13
C LEU A 118 13.23 5.66 5.17
N VAL A 119 12.92 4.87 6.19
CA VAL A 119 11.60 4.24 6.34
C VAL A 119 10.49 5.29 6.51
N ILE A 120 10.70 6.32 7.32
CA ILE A 120 9.74 7.43 7.50
C ILE A 120 9.47 8.13 6.15
N PHE A 121 10.52 8.42 5.39
CA PHE A 121 10.38 9.02 4.05
C PHE A 121 9.66 8.10 3.08
N ILE A 122 9.93 6.79 3.09
CA ILE A 122 9.23 5.83 2.24
C ILE A 122 7.74 5.80 2.59
N ILE A 123 7.37 5.72 3.87
CA ILE A 123 5.98 5.73 4.31
C ILE A 123 5.29 7.03 3.86
N GLY A 124 5.94 8.18 4.05
CA GLY A 124 5.45 9.47 3.60
C GLY A 124 5.26 9.54 2.08
N ALA A 125 6.22 9.01 1.30
CA ALA A 125 6.14 8.95 -0.14
C ALA A 125 5.01 8.03 -0.63
N PHE A 126 4.81 6.87 -0.01
CA PHE A 126 3.68 5.99 -0.32
C PHE A 126 2.34 6.64 -0.01
N ALA A 127 2.24 7.34 1.14
CA ALA A 127 1.01 8.03 1.53
C ALA A 127 0.67 9.19 0.59
N SER A 128 1.68 9.92 0.08
CA SER A 128 1.47 11.02 -0.86
C SER A 128 1.17 10.52 -2.28
N LEU A 129 2.03 9.69 -2.86
CA LEU A 129 1.86 9.17 -4.24
C LEU A 129 0.55 8.41 -4.40
N GLY A 130 0.17 7.65 -3.39
CA GLY A 130 -1.05 6.85 -3.37
C GLY A 130 -0.90 5.48 -4.01
N SER A 131 -1.91 4.64 -3.85
CA SER A 131 -1.93 3.34 -4.53
C SER A 131 -2.05 3.53 -6.05
N GLY A 132 -1.57 2.56 -6.82
CA GLY A 132 -1.73 2.59 -8.28
C GLY A 132 -3.19 2.71 -8.74
N GLU A 133 -4.11 2.19 -7.92
CA GLU A 133 -5.56 2.29 -8.13
C GLU A 133 -6.06 3.75 -8.08
N VAL A 134 -5.61 4.53 -7.10
CA VAL A 134 -5.99 5.95 -6.94
C VAL A 134 -5.53 6.78 -8.12
N LYS A 135 -4.30 6.53 -8.60
CA LYS A 135 -3.78 7.23 -9.78
C LYS A 135 -4.60 6.91 -11.04
N ILE A 136 -4.98 5.65 -11.22
CA ILE A 136 -5.84 5.23 -12.34
C ILE A 136 -7.22 5.88 -12.22
N SER A 137 -7.78 5.97 -11.01
CA SER A 137 -9.05 6.67 -10.75
C SER A 137 -8.96 8.17 -11.06
N GLU A 138 -7.86 8.83 -10.70
CA GLU A 138 -7.60 10.24 -11.02
C GLU A 138 -7.46 10.47 -12.54
N ASP A 139 -6.74 9.58 -13.24
CA ASP A 139 -6.56 9.65 -14.70
C ASP A 139 -7.89 9.43 -15.44
N LEU A 140 -8.72 8.50 -14.96
CA LEU A 140 -10.06 8.25 -15.50
C LEU A 140 -10.95 9.49 -15.34
N LEU A 141 -11.01 10.07 -14.14
CA LEU A 141 -11.80 11.27 -13.86
C LEU A 141 -11.29 12.48 -14.65
N SER A 142 -9.97 12.64 -14.79
CA SER A 142 -9.40 13.70 -15.61
C SER A 142 -9.76 13.54 -17.09
N MET A 143 -9.84 12.31 -17.60
CA MET A 143 -10.24 12.05 -18.99
C MET A 143 -11.72 12.34 -19.21
N LEU A 144 -12.59 11.89 -18.29
CA LEU A 144 -14.03 12.16 -18.35
C LEU A 144 -14.33 13.66 -18.24
N TYR A 145 -13.59 14.39 -17.40
CA TYR A 145 -13.72 15.84 -17.25
C TYR A 145 -13.36 16.62 -18.51
N CYS A 146 -12.50 16.08 -19.37
CA CYS A 146 -12.15 16.70 -20.66
C CYS A 146 -13.23 16.54 -21.74
N HIS A 147 -14.21 15.65 -21.53
CA HIS A 147 -15.32 15.46 -22.46
C HIS A 147 -16.52 16.33 -22.05
N LYS A 148 -17.34 16.74 -23.03
CA LYS A 148 -18.58 17.46 -22.74
C LYS A 148 -19.59 16.50 -22.14
N ILE A 149 -20.38 16.95 -21.15
CA ILE A 149 -21.37 16.12 -20.44
C ILE A 149 -22.34 15.41 -21.40
N GLU A 150 -22.67 16.05 -22.52
CA GLU A 150 -23.53 15.55 -23.60
C GLU A 150 -22.97 14.29 -24.29
N ASP A 151 -21.65 14.11 -24.29
CA ASP A 151 -20.97 12.96 -24.92
C ASP A 151 -20.83 11.77 -23.94
N LEU A 152 -21.10 11.98 -22.64
CA LEU A 152 -21.04 10.94 -21.62
C LEU A 152 -22.37 10.20 -21.48
N SER A 153 -22.30 8.94 -21.07
CA SER A 153 -23.48 8.10 -20.81
C SER A 153 -23.79 7.97 -19.32
N THR A 154 -25.00 7.49 -19.01
CA THR A 154 -25.40 7.07 -17.65
C THR A 154 -24.44 6.03 -17.05
N GLN A 155 -23.81 5.21 -17.87
CA GLN A 155 -22.87 4.18 -17.44
C GLN A 155 -21.52 4.77 -17.00
N ASP A 156 -21.11 5.89 -17.60
CA ASP A 156 -19.87 6.60 -17.23
C ASP A 156 -19.97 7.19 -15.82
N TYR A 157 -21.18 7.49 -15.35
CA TYR A 157 -21.45 7.89 -13.97
C TYR A 157 -21.05 6.80 -12.95
N THR A 158 -21.36 5.53 -13.22
CA THR A 158 -21.00 4.41 -12.33
C THR A 158 -19.48 4.31 -12.20
N TYR A 159 -18.75 4.38 -13.31
CA TYR A 159 -17.28 4.35 -13.29
C TYR A 159 -16.69 5.58 -12.58
N ALA A 160 -17.27 6.76 -12.80
CA ALA A 160 -16.82 8.00 -12.16
C ALA A 160 -17.07 8.00 -10.65
N SER A 161 -18.22 7.51 -10.20
CA SER A 161 -18.58 7.43 -8.77
C SER A 161 -17.72 6.42 -8.01
N ILE A 162 -17.44 5.25 -8.59
CA ILE A 162 -16.50 4.27 -8.02
C ILE A 162 -15.09 4.86 -7.92
N ALA A 163 -14.60 5.51 -8.99
CA ALA A 163 -13.30 6.16 -9.00
C ALA A 163 -13.21 7.25 -7.92
N LEU A 164 -14.27 8.03 -7.74
CA LEU A 164 -14.37 9.06 -6.72
C LEU A 164 -14.35 8.46 -5.30
N GLY A 165 -15.05 7.34 -5.07
CA GLY A 165 -15.01 6.59 -3.82
C GLY A 165 -13.61 6.10 -3.45
N SER A 166 -12.85 5.59 -4.42
CA SER A 166 -11.46 5.16 -4.23
C SER A 166 -10.55 6.32 -3.80
N ILE A 167 -10.66 7.48 -4.47
CA ILE A 167 -9.91 8.69 -4.11
C ILE A 167 -10.28 9.16 -2.70
N LYS A 168 -11.57 9.17 -2.34
CA LYS A 168 -12.04 9.57 -1.00
C LYS A 168 -11.44 8.69 0.10
N LYS A 169 -11.45 7.37 -0.10
CA LYS A 169 -10.86 6.41 0.85
C LYS A 169 -9.37 6.67 1.03
N TRP A 170 -8.65 6.91 -0.06
CA TRP A 170 -7.23 7.19 0.02
C TRP A 170 -6.91 8.52 0.70
N ILE A 171 -7.67 9.58 0.42
CA ILE A 171 -7.57 10.86 1.14
C ILE A 171 -7.70 10.63 2.65
N SER A 172 -8.69 9.84 3.08
CA SER A 172 -8.86 9.51 4.50
C SER A 172 -7.64 8.81 5.09
N ILE A 173 -7.06 7.85 4.38
CA ILE A 173 -5.83 7.15 4.82
C ILE A 173 -4.66 8.13 4.90
N SER A 174 -4.44 8.97 3.89
CA SER A 174 -3.35 9.96 3.88
C SER A 174 -3.49 10.99 5.00
N ILE A 175 -4.72 11.41 5.36
CA ILE A 175 -4.96 12.28 6.52
C ILE A 175 -4.54 11.58 7.81
N ILE A 176 -4.95 10.32 7.99
CA ILE A 176 -4.62 9.55 9.21
C ILE A 176 -3.10 9.37 9.32
N VAL A 177 -2.44 8.97 8.24
CA VAL A 177 -0.98 8.80 8.20
C VAL A 177 -0.26 10.13 8.43
N GLY A 178 -0.63 11.20 7.72
CA GLY A 178 0.00 12.51 7.91
C GLY A 178 -0.20 13.07 9.31
N SER A 179 -1.42 12.96 9.86
CA SER A 179 -1.73 13.43 11.22
C SER A 179 -1.00 12.63 12.28
N SER A 180 -0.96 11.29 12.16
CA SER A 180 -0.19 10.45 13.08
C SER A 180 1.29 10.80 13.06
N MET A 181 1.90 11.03 11.90
CA MET A 181 3.31 11.45 11.81
C MET A 181 3.57 12.78 12.53
N VAL A 182 2.68 13.77 12.40
CA VAL A 182 2.79 15.05 13.10
C VAL A 182 2.62 14.88 14.61
N VAL A 183 1.60 14.13 15.05
CA VAL A 183 1.32 13.87 16.46
C VAL A 183 2.46 13.09 17.12
N PHE A 184 3.03 12.09 16.46
CA PHE A 184 4.14 11.30 17.00
C PHE A 184 5.50 11.99 16.85
N SER A 185 5.58 13.10 16.13
CA SER A 185 6.85 13.81 15.90
C SER A 185 7.62 14.19 17.17
N PRO A 186 7.00 14.63 18.29
CA PRO A 186 7.75 14.96 19.51
C PRO A 186 8.48 13.73 20.10
N TRP A 187 7.96 12.53 19.85
CA TRP A 187 8.53 11.26 20.31
C TRP A 187 9.32 10.54 19.21
N GLY A 188 9.64 11.20 18.10
CA GLY A 188 10.34 10.59 16.96
C GLY A 188 11.68 9.96 17.32
N GLU A 189 12.38 10.53 18.31
CA GLU A 189 13.64 9.98 18.84
C GLU A 189 13.49 8.68 19.62
N LEU A 190 12.29 8.37 20.13
CA LEU A 190 12.01 7.11 20.81
C LEU A 190 11.62 6.00 19.81
N ALA A 191 11.29 6.35 18.56
CA ALA A 191 10.91 5.37 17.55
C ALA A 191 11.96 4.25 17.34
N PRO A 192 13.27 4.54 17.24
CA PRO A 192 14.31 3.51 17.19
C PRO A 192 14.30 2.58 18.40
N THR A 193 14.15 3.15 19.59
CA THR A 193 14.14 2.38 20.84
C THR A 193 12.91 1.48 20.92
N VAL A 194 11.73 1.98 20.53
CA VAL A 194 10.49 1.20 20.51
C VAL A 194 10.55 0.08 19.47
N VAL A 195 11.00 0.38 18.25
CA VAL A 195 11.19 -0.64 17.21
C VAL A 195 12.21 -1.68 17.66
N GLY A 196 13.34 -1.24 18.21
CA GLY A 196 14.36 -2.12 18.78
C GLY A 196 13.80 -3.00 19.91
N TRP A 197 12.95 -2.46 20.77
CA TRP A 197 12.31 -3.22 21.85
C TRP A 197 11.32 -4.27 21.32
N ILE A 198 10.50 -3.92 20.32
CA ILE A 198 9.58 -4.86 19.66
C ILE A 198 10.37 -5.99 18.99
N VAL A 199 11.39 -5.64 18.20
CA VAL A 199 12.26 -6.61 17.53
C VAL A 199 12.96 -7.48 18.57
N SER A 200 13.49 -6.88 19.63
CA SER A 200 14.14 -7.61 20.73
C SER A 200 13.16 -8.58 21.39
N ILE A 201 11.93 -8.17 21.72
CA ILE A 201 10.95 -9.07 22.32
C ILE A 201 10.65 -10.26 21.41
N ILE A 202 10.38 -9.99 20.13
CA ILE A 202 10.06 -11.06 19.17
C ILE A 202 11.25 -12.00 19.02
N THR A 203 12.46 -11.46 18.89
CA THR A 203 13.65 -12.28 18.67
C THR A 203 14.04 -13.04 19.94
N VAL A 204 14.02 -12.38 21.10
CA VAL A 204 14.47 -12.96 22.37
C VAL A 204 13.44 -13.94 22.91
N TYR A 205 12.19 -13.52 23.12
CA TYR A 205 11.18 -14.38 23.75
C TYR A 205 10.60 -15.42 22.80
N MET A 206 10.55 -15.13 21.50
CA MET A 206 9.93 -16.05 20.54
C MET A 206 10.94 -16.95 19.83
N ILE A 207 12.23 -16.59 19.77
CA ILE A 207 13.26 -17.41 19.10
C ILE A 207 14.30 -17.89 20.10
N TRP A 208 15.03 -16.99 20.76
CA TRP A 208 16.19 -17.38 21.57
C TRP A 208 15.83 -18.12 22.85
N TYR A 209 14.89 -17.60 23.64
CA TYR A 209 14.53 -18.19 24.94
C TYR A 209 14.02 -19.64 24.81
N PRO A 210 13.10 -19.97 23.89
CA PRO A 210 12.68 -21.35 23.68
C PRO A 210 13.81 -22.23 23.13
N THR A 211 14.68 -21.67 22.27
CA THR A 211 15.83 -22.41 21.72
C THR A 211 16.80 -22.83 22.83
N ILE A 212 17.16 -21.90 23.72
CA ILE A 212 18.09 -22.17 24.84
C ILE A 212 17.47 -23.20 25.78
N PHE A 213 16.19 -23.03 26.12
CA PHE A 213 15.45 -23.98 26.96
C PHE A 213 15.44 -25.38 26.33
N LEU A 214 15.16 -25.51 25.03
CA LEU A 214 15.18 -26.80 24.32
C LEU A 214 16.59 -27.40 24.22
N ALA A 215 17.63 -26.56 24.18
CA ALA A 215 19.01 -27.02 24.09
C ALA A 215 19.47 -27.72 25.38
N GLU A 216 18.91 -27.34 26.53
CA GLU A 216 19.15 -28.02 27.82
C GLU A 216 18.62 -29.46 27.83
N PHE A 217 17.56 -29.76 27.06
CA PHE A 217 17.05 -31.12 26.90
C PHE A 217 17.78 -31.88 25.80
N SER A 218 17.90 -31.28 24.61
CA SER A 218 18.71 -31.85 23.52
C SER A 218 19.05 -30.80 22.45
N ALA A 219 20.33 -30.73 22.10
CA ALA A 219 20.82 -29.83 21.06
C ALA A 219 20.13 -30.04 19.67
N PRO A 220 19.84 -31.26 19.21
CA PRO A 220 19.17 -31.46 17.91
C PRO A 220 17.75 -30.86 17.85
N ILE A 221 16.99 -30.93 18.94
CA ILE A 221 15.63 -30.36 19.01
C ILE A 221 15.70 -28.83 18.95
N ALA A 222 16.67 -28.21 19.63
CA ALA A 222 16.89 -26.76 19.56
C ALA A 222 17.21 -26.28 18.13
N VAL A 223 18.04 -27.05 17.39
CA VAL A 223 18.36 -26.74 15.99
C VAL A 223 17.13 -26.87 15.09
N LEU A 224 16.33 -27.95 15.25
CA LEU A 224 15.08 -28.13 14.51
C LEU A 224 14.08 -27.00 14.79
N TYR A 225 13.99 -26.56 16.05
CA TYR A 225 13.15 -25.43 16.44
C TYR A 225 13.59 -24.14 15.75
N LEU A 226 14.89 -23.82 15.73
CA LEU A 226 15.41 -22.64 15.04
C LEU A 226 15.06 -22.65 13.55
N ILE A 227 15.22 -23.80 12.89
CA ILE A 227 14.88 -23.96 11.46
C ILE A 227 13.38 -23.77 11.22
N ALA A 228 12.52 -24.22 12.13
CA ALA A 228 11.06 -24.11 12.00
C ALA A 228 10.49 -22.74 12.41
N ALA A 229 11.09 -22.08 13.41
CA ALA A 229 10.59 -20.83 13.98
C ALA A 229 10.64 -19.66 13.00
N TRP A 230 11.71 -19.55 12.20
CA TRP A 230 11.86 -18.48 11.20
C TRP A 230 10.79 -18.53 10.09
N PRO A 231 10.55 -19.66 9.40
CA PRO A 231 9.45 -19.81 8.45
C PRO A 231 8.07 -19.58 9.10
N ALA A 232 7.86 -20.08 10.31
CA ALA A 232 6.60 -19.89 11.03
C ALA A 232 6.33 -18.41 11.32
N LEU A 233 7.36 -17.63 11.70
CA LEU A 233 7.27 -16.18 11.88
C LEU A 233 6.89 -15.47 10.58
N ILE A 234 7.54 -15.83 9.47
CA ILE A 234 7.26 -15.24 8.16
C ILE A 234 5.82 -15.54 7.73
N LEU A 235 5.37 -16.80 7.91
CA LEU A 235 4.00 -17.19 7.61
C LEU A 235 2.98 -16.45 8.49
N ALA A 236 3.26 -16.30 9.79
CA ALA A 236 2.42 -15.54 10.70
C ALA A 236 2.32 -14.06 10.31
N LEU A 237 3.44 -13.44 9.91
CA LEU A 237 3.47 -12.07 9.38
C LEU A 237 2.64 -11.94 8.10
N ILE A 238 2.82 -12.84 7.13
CA ILE A 238 2.05 -12.85 5.88
C ILE A 238 0.56 -13.01 6.18
N PHE A 239 0.20 -13.93 7.08
CA PHE A 239 -1.19 -14.18 7.45
C PHE A 239 -1.80 -12.99 8.20
N GLY A 240 -1.05 -12.35 9.09
CA GLY A 240 -1.43 -11.13 9.77
C GLY A 240 -1.72 -9.99 8.80
N ILE A 241 -0.81 -9.74 7.85
CA ILE A 241 -0.98 -8.72 6.80
C ILE A 241 -2.22 -9.03 5.94
N ARG A 242 -2.42 -10.30 5.56
CA ARG A 242 -3.60 -10.72 4.78
C ARG A 242 -4.90 -10.51 5.56
N LYS A 243 -4.91 -10.79 6.86
CA LYS A 243 -6.09 -10.61 7.73
C LYS A 243 -6.44 -9.14 7.89
N VAL A 244 -5.45 -8.27 8.11
CA VAL A 244 -5.65 -6.80 8.14
C VAL A 244 -6.18 -6.31 6.80
N ARG A 245 -5.65 -6.81 5.68
CA ARG A 245 -6.15 -6.47 4.34
C ARG A 245 -7.63 -6.89 4.17
N LYS A 246 -8.00 -8.08 4.63
CA LYS A 246 -9.39 -8.57 4.53
C LYS A 246 -10.36 -7.78 5.42
N SER A 247 -9.97 -7.44 6.65
CA SER A 247 -10.78 -6.62 7.56
C SER A 247 -10.98 -5.18 7.03
N ASN A 248 -9.98 -4.61 6.34
CA ASN A 248 -10.11 -3.33 5.63
C ASN A 248 -10.98 -3.40 4.36
N VAL A 249 -11.33 -4.59 3.88
CA VAL A 249 -12.32 -4.81 2.82
C VAL A 249 -13.70 -4.96 3.44
N GLU A 250 -13.84 -5.74 4.52
CA GLU A 250 -15.11 -5.96 5.22
C GLU A 250 -15.64 -4.69 5.93
N MET A 251 -14.77 -3.78 6.41
CA MET A 251 -15.19 -2.48 6.96
C MET A 251 -15.67 -1.47 5.91
N VAL A 252 -15.57 -1.78 4.61
CA VAL A 252 -16.08 -0.94 3.51
C VAL A 252 -17.52 -1.28 3.16
N GLU A 253 -17.97 -2.48 3.52
CA GLU A 253 -19.26 -3.03 3.10
C GLU A 253 -20.50 -2.61 3.95
N PRO A 254 -20.42 -2.04 5.18
CA PRO A 254 -21.64 -1.75 5.94
C PRO A 254 -22.24 -0.35 5.71
N THR A 255 -21.64 0.54 4.90
CA THR A 255 -22.19 1.90 4.69
C THR A 255 -23.04 2.08 3.43
N LEU A 256 -23.46 1.00 2.77
CA LEU A 256 -24.36 1.03 1.62
C LEU A 256 -25.70 0.33 1.90
N GLN A 257 -26.15 0.37 3.15
CA GLN A 257 -27.51 0.03 3.55
C GLN A 257 -28.15 1.17 4.35
N VAL A 258 -28.36 2.33 3.71
CA VAL A 258 -29.54 3.21 3.91
C VAL A 258 -29.78 3.95 2.61
#